data_AF-A0A022QAE4-F1
#
_entry.id   AF-A0A022QAE4-F1
#
_cell.length_a   1.000
_cell.length_b   1.000
_cell.length_c   1.000
_cell.angle_alpha   90.00
_cell.angle_beta   90.00
_cell.angle_gamma   90.00
#
_symmetry.space_group_name_H-M   'P 1'
#
loop_
_entity.id
_entity.type
_entity.pdbx_description
1 polymer ?
#
loop_
_entity_poly.entity_id
_entity_poly.type
_entity_poly.pdbx_seq_one_letter_code
_entity_poly.pdbx_strand_id
1 'polypeptide(L)'
;MALKFTIISSIILLEILKAQSANKLPPFSCDSVVTSTKSFPFCNSDLPIHERARDLISRLSLDEKISQLVNKASAVPRLGIPYYQWWSESLHGIAGSTTADSGVTFDETIKSATSFPQVILTASTFDENLWYRIAKIFHKWFIKSDLKSSLVRRLRIRLRRAEI
;
A
#
# COMPACT_ATOMS: atom_id res chain seq x y z
N MET A 1 -41.09 12.10 -29.75
CA MET A 1 -39.68 12.08 -30.23
C MET A 1 -38.70 12.55 -29.15
N ALA A 2 -39.02 13.61 -28.39
CA ALA A 2 -38.18 14.15 -27.31
C ALA A 2 -37.84 13.14 -26.17
N LEU A 3 -38.78 12.27 -25.78
CA LEU A 3 -38.56 11.28 -24.70
C LEU A 3 -37.48 10.23 -25.03
N LYS A 4 -37.30 9.88 -26.31
CA LYS A 4 -36.25 8.95 -26.73
C LYS A 4 -34.86 9.60 -26.66
N PHE A 5 -34.77 10.90 -26.95
CA PHE A 5 -33.52 11.66 -26.88
C PHE A 5 -33.03 11.86 -25.44
N THR A 6 -33.94 12.09 -24.49
CA THR A 6 -33.57 12.24 -23.06
C THR A 6 -33.08 10.93 -22.47
N ILE A 7 -33.70 9.79 -22.80
CA ILE A 7 -33.27 8.46 -22.34
C ILE A 7 -31.87 8.13 -22.88
N ILE A 8 -31.61 8.39 -24.16
CA ILE A 8 -30.30 8.14 -24.78
C ILE A 8 -29.22 9.03 -24.16
N SER A 9 -29.51 10.31 -23.92
CA SER A 9 -28.59 11.25 -23.25
C SER A 9 -28.23 10.79 -21.83
N SER A 10 -29.22 10.34 -21.05
CA SER A 10 -29.00 9.82 -19.70
C SER A 10 -28.19 8.52 -19.67
N ILE A 11 -28.38 7.63 -20.65
CA ILE A 11 -27.59 6.40 -20.78
C ILE A 11 -26.14 6.73 -21.17
N ILE A 12 -25.92 7.67 -22.09
CA ILE A 12 -24.57 8.12 -22.47
C ILE A 12 -23.88 8.78 -21.27
N LEU A 13 -24.57 9.62 -20.49
CA LEU A 13 -24.02 10.23 -19.28
C LEU A 13 -23.66 9.16 -18.22
N LEU A 14 -24.47 8.12 -18.08
CA LEU A 14 -24.21 7.01 -17.17
C LEU A 14 -23.01 6.16 -17.61
N GLU A 15 -22.83 5.92 -18.91
CA GLU A 15 -21.66 5.20 -19.44
C GLU A 15 -20.37 6.06 -19.35
N ILE A 16 -20.46 7.38 -19.52
CA ILE A 16 -19.32 8.30 -19.32
C ILE A 16 -18.89 8.32 -17.85
N LEU A 17 -19.83 8.30 -16.90
CA LEU A 17 -19.53 8.21 -15.46
C LEU A 17 -18.87 6.87 -15.09
N LYS A 18 -19.27 5.75 -15.71
CA LYS A 18 -18.61 4.44 -15.53
C LYS A 18 -17.19 4.42 -16.11
N ALA A 19 -16.95 5.13 -17.21
CA ALA A 19 -15.64 5.16 -17.88
C ALA A 19 -14.54 5.89 -17.09
N GLN A 20 -14.86 6.65 -16.04
CA GLN A 20 -13.87 7.29 -15.18
C GLN A 20 -13.16 6.33 -14.20
N SER A 21 -13.63 5.08 -14.07
CA SER A 21 -13.03 4.08 -13.16
C SER A 21 -11.94 3.22 -13.82
N ALA A 22 -11.18 3.76 -14.79
CA ALA A 22 -10.28 2.94 -15.61
C ALA A 22 -8.78 3.26 -15.49
N ASN A 23 -8.32 3.98 -14.45
CA ASN A 23 -6.89 4.11 -14.15
C ASN A 23 -6.63 4.18 -12.64
N LYS A 24 -7.00 3.13 -11.90
CA LYS A 24 -6.47 2.97 -10.53
C LYS A 24 -4.98 2.67 -10.66
N LEU A 25 -4.14 3.53 -10.08
CA LEU A 25 -2.70 3.27 -9.97
C LEU A 25 -2.47 1.90 -9.31
N PRO A 26 -1.41 1.18 -9.69
CA PRO A 26 -1.09 -0.09 -9.05
C PRO A 26 -0.89 0.13 -7.55
N PRO A 27 -1.22 -0.86 -6.70
CA PRO A 27 -1.10 -0.72 -5.24
C PRO A 27 0.36 -0.50 -4.81
N PHE A 28 1.32 -0.86 -5.65
CA PHE A 28 2.75 -0.69 -5.40
C PHE A 28 3.46 -0.13 -6.64
N SER A 29 4.51 0.66 -6.41
CA SER A 29 5.44 1.05 -7.46
C SER A 29 6.11 -0.18 -8.09
N CYS A 30 6.50 -0.04 -9.36
CA CYS A 30 7.23 -1.08 -10.10
C CYS A 30 6.45 -2.39 -10.32
N ASP A 31 5.12 -2.37 -10.18
CA ASP A 31 4.31 -3.55 -10.51
C ASP A 31 4.42 -3.87 -12.01
N SER A 32 4.51 -5.16 -12.32
CA SER A 32 4.76 -5.72 -13.66
C SER A 32 3.64 -5.41 -14.66
N VAL A 33 2.50 -4.90 -14.18
CA VAL A 33 1.32 -4.56 -14.98
C VAL A 33 1.54 -3.27 -15.77
N VAL A 34 2.36 -2.35 -15.27
CA VAL A 34 2.63 -1.07 -15.94
C VAL A 34 3.99 -1.18 -16.64
N THR A 35 3.98 -1.61 -17.90
CA THR A 35 5.18 -1.89 -18.70
C THR A 35 6.13 -0.70 -18.83
N SER A 36 5.61 0.53 -18.76
CA SER A 36 6.37 1.77 -18.88
C SER A 36 7.32 2.03 -17.71
N THR A 37 6.96 1.60 -16.48
CA THR A 37 7.72 1.94 -15.27
C THR A 37 8.79 0.90 -14.92
N LYS A 38 8.72 -0.30 -15.51
CA LYS A 38 9.68 -1.40 -15.27
C LYS A 38 11.11 -1.07 -15.71
N SER A 39 11.26 -0.17 -16.69
CA SER A 39 12.58 0.22 -17.23
C SER A 39 13.35 1.17 -16.32
N PHE A 40 12.72 1.74 -15.29
CA PHE A 40 13.40 2.69 -14.42
C PHE A 40 14.41 2.01 -13.50
N PRO A 41 15.63 2.58 -13.32
CA PRO A 41 16.63 2.05 -12.39
C PRO A 41 16.12 1.91 -10.96
N PHE A 42 15.26 2.81 -10.47
CA PHE A 42 14.67 2.68 -9.14
C PHE A 42 13.82 1.40 -8.93
N CYS A 43 13.35 0.79 -10.03
CA CYS A 43 12.63 -0.48 -10.03
C CYS A 43 13.53 -1.72 -10.14
N ASN A 44 14.83 -1.56 -10.38
CA ASN A 44 15.78 -2.68 -10.43
C ASN A 44 16.20 -3.08 -9.00
N SER A 45 15.80 -4.27 -8.56
CA SER A 45 16.14 -4.80 -7.23
C SER A 45 17.60 -5.21 -7.06
N ASP A 46 18.36 -5.32 -8.16
CA ASP A 46 19.78 -5.68 -8.14
C ASP A 46 20.67 -4.47 -7.83
N LEU A 47 20.14 -3.24 -7.92
CA LEU A 47 20.86 -2.02 -7.56
C LEU A 47 20.76 -1.72 -6.05
N PRO A 48 21.81 -1.12 -5.45
CA PRO A 48 21.75 -0.63 -4.07
C PRO A 48 20.58 0.33 -3.83
N ILE A 49 19.97 0.24 -2.64
CA ILE A 49 18.81 1.09 -2.24
C ILE A 49 19.10 2.58 -2.45
N HIS A 50 20.31 3.04 -2.11
CA HIS A 50 20.67 4.45 -2.23
C HIS A 50 20.72 4.93 -3.69
N GLU A 51 21.12 4.08 -4.63
CA GLU A 51 21.11 4.41 -6.07
C GLU A 51 19.69 4.47 -6.59
N ARG A 52 18.85 3.51 -6.18
CA ARG A 52 17.43 3.48 -6.53
C ARG A 52 16.68 4.71 -6.01
N ALA A 53 16.93 5.09 -4.75
CA ALA A 53 16.35 6.29 -4.15
C ALA A 53 16.83 7.58 -4.85
N ARG A 54 18.12 7.67 -5.18
CA ARG A 54 18.68 8.81 -5.90
C ARG A 54 18.06 8.94 -7.30
N ASP A 55 17.96 7.84 -8.04
CA ASP A 55 17.30 7.82 -9.36
C ASP A 55 15.85 8.29 -9.26
N LEU A 56 15.08 7.76 -8.30
CA LEU A 56 13.70 8.18 -8.05
C LEU A 56 13.58 9.69 -7.79
N ILE A 57 14.34 10.22 -6.83
CA ILE A 57 14.29 11.64 -6.46
C ILE A 57 14.74 12.54 -7.62
N SER A 58 15.70 12.10 -8.43
CA SER A 58 16.17 12.86 -9.60
C SER A 58 15.11 13.04 -10.67
N ARG A 59 14.12 12.13 -10.73
CA ARG A 59 13.01 12.14 -11.71
C ARG A 59 11.82 12.99 -11.28
N LEU A 60 11.75 13.40 -10.02
CA LEU A 60 10.67 14.21 -9.49
C LEU A 60 10.86 15.69 -9.83
N SER A 61 9.79 16.35 -10.25
CA SER A 61 9.73 17.81 -10.29
C SER A 61 9.84 18.40 -8.88
N LEU A 62 10.05 19.72 -8.77
CA LEU A 62 10.09 20.38 -7.46
C LEU A 62 8.76 20.22 -6.72
N ASP A 63 7.64 20.40 -7.40
CA ASP A 63 6.30 20.26 -6.82
C ASP A 63 6.04 18.81 -6.39
N GLU A 64 6.43 17.83 -7.23
CA GLU A 64 6.35 16.42 -6.88
C GLU A 64 7.17 16.15 -5.61
N LYS A 65 8.39 16.67 -5.46
CA LYS A 65 9.21 16.53 -4.24
C LYS A 65 8.54 17.12 -3.01
N ILE A 66 8.01 18.34 -3.12
CA ILE A 66 7.32 19.01 -2.01
C ILE A 66 6.12 18.16 -1.55
N SER A 67 5.38 17.58 -2.49
CA SER A 67 4.23 16.71 -2.18
C SER A 67 4.60 15.42 -1.41
N GLN A 68 5.87 15.01 -1.42
CA GLN A 68 6.37 13.83 -0.70
C GLN A 68 6.86 14.14 0.72
N LEU A 69 6.90 15.42 1.14
CA LEU A 69 7.40 15.83 2.47
C LEU A 69 6.35 15.77 3.58
N VAL A 70 5.16 15.27 3.28
CA VAL A 70 4.05 15.11 4.23
C VAL A 70 3.71 13.63 4.40
N ASN A 71 3.03 13.28 5.49
CA ASN A 71 2.60 11.91 5.77
C ASN A 71 1.67 11.36 4.68
N LYS A 72 0.77 12.20 4.17
CA LYS A 72 -0.10 11.92 3.03
C LYS A 72 0.63 12.17 1.70
N ALA A 73 1.66 11.38 1.40
CA ALA A 73 2.46 11.58 0.20
C ALA A 73 1.63 11.31 -1.06
N SER A 74 1.52 12.35 -1.90
CA SER A 74 0.67 12.30 -3.10
C SER A 74 1.19 11.32 -4.13
N ALA A 75 0.29 10.72 -4.91
CA ALA A 75 0.69 9.85 -6.01
C ALA A 75 1.46 10.64 -7.09
N VAL A 76 2.38 9.96 -7.79
CA VAL A 76 3.07 10.48 -8.98
C VAL A 76 2.77 9.56 -10.17
N PRO A 77 1.61 9.74 -10.84
CA PRO A 77 1.11 8.81 -11.85
C PRO A 77 2.08 8.60 -13.03
N ARG A 78 2.79 9.66 -13.45
CA ARG A 78 3.77 9.62 -14.54
C ARG A 78 4.91 8.62 -14.29
N LEU A 79 5.27 8.41 -13.02
CA LEU A 79 6.29 7.45 -12.59
C LEU A 79 5.68 6.14 -12.06
N GLY A 80 4.35 6.00 -12.09
CA GLY A 80 3.61 4.89 -11.50
C GLY A 80 3.85 4.73 -9.99
N ILE A 81 4.00 5.85 -9.29
CA ILE A 81 4.11 5.87 -7.83
C ILE A 81 2.71 6.10 -7.26
N PRO A 82 2.15 5.15 -6.49
CA PRO A 82 0.85 5.33 -5.87
C PRO A 82 0.94 6.33 -4.71
N TYR A 83 -0.23 6.75 -4.22
CA TYR A 83 -0.32 7.48 -2.96
C TYR A 83 0.28 6.62 -1.82
N TYR A 84 0.99 7.25 -0.89
CA TYR A 84 1.58 6.56 0.24
C TYR A 84 1.34 7.32 1.54
N GLN A 85 0.72 6.64 2.51
CA GLN A 85 0.59 7.13 3.87
C GLN A 85 1.65 6.45 4.74
N TRP A 86 2.71 7.17 5.09
CA TRP A 86 3.78 6.59 5.90
C TRP A 86 3.55 6.69 7.40
N TRP A 87 2.59 7.50 7.87
CA TRP A 87 2.20 7.50 9.28
C TRP A 87 1.37 6.25 9.58
N SER A 88 1.97 5.34 10.32
CA SER A 88 1.35 4.15 10.90
C SER A 88 1.78 4.02 12.36
N GLU A 89 0.95 3.39 13.19
CA GLU A 89 1.20 3.25 14.63
C GLU A 89 1.13 1.79 15.06
N SER A 90 2.10 1.38 15.89
CA SER A 90 2.25 -0.01 16.34
C SER A 90 2.79 -0.15 17.77
N LEU A 91 2.56 0.84 18.64
CA LEU A 91 3.19 0.95 19.96
C LEU A 91 3.01 -0.30 20.85
N HIS A 92 1.79 -0.85 20.90
CA HIS A 92 1.46 -2.04 21.69
C HIS A 92 0.45 -2.94 20.95
N GLY A 93 0.55 -2.98 19.63
CA GLY A 93 -0.50 -3.48 18.75
C GLY A 93 -0.63 -2.54 17.57
N ILE A 94 -1.07 -3.06 16.44
CA ILE A 94 -1.27 -2.24 15.23
C ILE A 94 -2.52 -1.41 15.41
N ALA A 95 -2.36 -0.09 15.38
CA ALA A 95 -3.46 0.84 15.35
C ALA A 95 -3.90 1.00 13.89
N GLY A 96 -5.07 0.45 13.60
CA GLY A 96 -5.76 0.68 12.33
C GLY A 96 -6.88 1.69 12.50
N SER A 97 -7.32 2.24 11.38
CA SER A 97 -8.44 3.16 11.29
C SER A 97 -9.38 2.71 10.17
N THR A 98 -10.62 3.20 10.18
CA THR A 98 -11.60 2.94 9.12
C THR A 98 -11.53 3.98 8.00
N THR A 99 -10.68 5.01 8.13
CA THR A 99 -10.53 6.04 7.10
C THR A 99 -9.58 5.59 5.99
N ALA A 100 -9.93 5.91 4.74
CA ALA A 100 -9.15 5.56 3.55
C ALA A 100 -7.75 6.19 3.50
N ASP A 101 -7.53 7.26 4.27
CA ASP A 101 -6.27 8.02 4.30
C ASP A 101 -5.27 7.50 5.35
N SER A 102 -5.62 6.44 6.08
CA SER A 102 -4.80 5.87 7.15
C SER A 102 -3.75 4.90 6.60
N GLY A 103 -2.58 4.83 7.26
CA GLY A 103 -1.50 3.93 6.84
C GLY A 103 -1.86 2.45 7.01
N VAL A 104 -2.77 2.18 7.95
CA VAL A 104 -3.38 0.87 8.16
C VAL A 104 -4.90 1.02 8.21
N THR A 105 -5.59 0.27 7.35
CA THR A 105 -7.06 0.22 7.32
C THR A 105 -7.56 -1.16 7.75
N PHE A 106 -8.56 -1.18 8.64
CA PHE A 106 -9.29 -2.40 8.97
C PHE A 106 -10.56 -2.47 8.10
N ASP A 107 -10.75 -3.61 7.45
CA ASP A 107 -11.85 -3.88 6.51
C ASP A 107 -12.57 -5.18 6.88
N GLU A 108 -13.44 -5.68 6.00
CA GLU A 108 -14.14 -6.94 6.22
C GLU A 108 -13.20 -8.15 6.33
N THR A 109 -12.01 -8.05 5.72
CA THR A 109 -10.99 -9.10 5.65
C THR A 109 -10.07 -9.10 6.87
N ILE A 110 -9.72 -7.92 7.39
CA ILE A 110 -8.94 -7.71 8.61
C ILE A 110 -9.71 -6.74 9.51
N LYS A 111 -10.50 -7.29 10.42
CA LYS A 111 -11.40 -6.50 11.29
C LYS A 111 -10.70 -5.88 12.50
N SER A 112 -9.57 -6.44 12.92
CA SER A 112 -8.84 -6.00 14.11
C SER A 112 -7.40 -6.55 14.14
N ALA A 113 -6.61 -6.02 15.08
CA ALA A 113 -5.28 -6.52 15.44
C ALA A 113 -5.22 -6.81 16.95
N THR A 114 -4.24 -7.62 17.37
CA THR A 114 -3.99 -7.91 18.78
C THR A 114 -3.55 -6.65 19.53
N SER A 115 -4.16 -6.39 20.68
CA SER A 115 -3.77 -5.34 21.62
C SER A 115 -3.00 -5.96 22.78
N PHE A 116 -1.71 -5.63 22.89
CA PHE A 116 -0.82 -6.06 23.97
C PHE A 116 -0.90 -5.07 25.15
N PRO A 117 -0.40 -5.46 26.34
CA PRO A 117 -0.23 -4.52 27.43
C PRO A 117 0.59 -3.29 27.00
N GLN A 118 0.24 -2.13 27.53
CA GLN A 118 1.00 -0.89 27.32
C GLN A 118 2.48 -1.07 27.65
N VAL A 119 3.33 -0.26 27.02
CA VAL A 119 4.79 -0.35 27.08
C VAL A 119 5.29 -0.46 28.53
N ILE A 120 4.70 0.32 29.45
CA ILE A 120 5.06 0.28 30.87
C ILE A 120 4.83 -1.08 31.52
N LEU A 121 3.73 -1.76 31.22
CA LEU A 121 3.43 -3.09 31.76
C LEU A 121 4.28 -4.18 31.11
N THR A 122 4.49 -4.08 29.80
CA THR A 122 5.36 -5.00 29.07
C THR A 122 6.81 -4.88 29.55
N ALA A 123 7.27 -3.67 29.87
CA ALA A 123 8.60 -3.42 30.45
C ALA A 123 8.76 -4.04 31.84
N SER A 124 7.72 -4.01 32.67
CA SER A 124 7.73 -4.59 34.02
C SER A 124 7.91 -6.11 34.06
N THR A 125 7.90 -6.80 32.91
CA THR A 125 8.23 -8.23 32.83
C THR A 125 9.73 -8.51 32.90
N PHE A 126 10.56 -7.52 32.56
CA PHE A 126 12.02 -7.67 32.41
C PHE A 126 12.44 -8.86 31.51
N ASP A 127 11.59 -9.30 30.58
CA ASP A 127 11.86 -10.40 29.63
C ASP A 127 12.10 -9.84 28.22
N GLU A 128 13.37 -9.71 27.83
CA GLU A 128 13.76 -9.28 26.48
C GLU A 128 13.23 -10.19 25.37
N ASN A 129 13.09 -11.49 25.63
CA ASN A 129 12.57 -12.44 24.66
C ASN A 129 11.07 -12.22 24.46
N LEU A 130 10.34 -11.77 25.48
CA LEU A 130 8.95 -11.36 25.33
C LEU A 130 8.82 -10.17 24.39
N TRP A 131 9.65 -9.13 24.55
CA TRP A 131 9.70 -7.99 23.64
C TRP A 131 9.94 -8.42 22.19
N TYR A 132 10.93 -9.29 21.98
CA TYR A 132 11.23 -9.83 20.66
C TYR A 132 10.05 -10.60 20.06
N ARG A 133 9.37 -11.45 20.85
CA ARG A 133 8.19 -12.20 20.40
C ARG A 133 7.03 -11.28 20.01
N ILE A 134 6.78 -10.22 20.78
CA ILE A 134 5.75 -9.21 20.48
C ILE A 134 6.09 -8.49 19.17
N ALA A 135 7.33 -8.00 19.03
CA ALA A 135 7.78 -7.32 17.81
C ALA A 135 7.69 -8.23 16.57
N LYS A 136 8.01 -9.52 16.70
CA LYS A 136 7.88 -10.52 15.62
C LYS A 136 6.42 -10.68 15.16
N ILE A 137 5.45 -10.58 16.07
CA ILE A 137 4.02 -10.62 15.73
C ILE A 137 3.63 -9.38 14.91
N PHE A 138 4.09 -8.18 15.30
CA PHE A 138 3.85 -6.95 14.53
C PHE A 138 4.42 -7.07 13.11
N HIS A 139 5.67 -7.49 13.00
CA HIS A 139 6.35 -7.67 11.71
C HIS A 139 5.60 -8.65 10.79
N LYS A 140 5.15 -9.79 11.34
CA LYS A 140 4.39 -10.79 10.57
C LYS A 140 3.05 -10.26 10.08
N TRP A 141 2.38 -9.41 10.85
CA TRP A 141 1.13 -8.81 10.45
C TRP A 141 1.32 -7.87 9.25
N PHE A 142 2.33 -6.98 9.27
CA PHE A 142 2.62 -6.06 8.16
C PHE A 142 2.93 -6.79 6.85
N ILE A 143 3.71 -7.88 6.91
CA ILE A 143 3.95 -8.71 5.73
C ILE A 143 2.64 -9.29 5.19
N LYS A 144 1.74 -9.75 6.07
CA LYS A 144 0.47 -10.37 5.67
C LYS A 144 -0.53 -9.36 5.13
N SER A 145 -0.52 -8.10 5.59
CA SER A 145 -1.38 -7.04 5.07
C SER A 145 -0.94 -6.60 3.67
N ASP A 146 0.36 -6.40 3.44
CA ASP A 146 0.89 -6.00 2.13
C ASP A 146 0.65 -7.07 1.05
N LEU A 147 0.71 -8.34 1.42
CA LEU A 147 0.44 -9.47 0.52
C LEU A 147 -1.03 -9.61 0.10
N LYS A 148 -1.98 -8.97 0.81
CA LYS A 148 -3.42 -9.08 0.50
C LYS A 148 -3.94 -8.05 -0.50
N SER A 149 -3.26 -6.92 -0.72
CA SER A 149 -3.70 -5.91 -1.71
C SER A 149 -3.44 -6.33 -3.16
N SER A 150 -2.53 -7.28 -3.40
CA SER A 150 -2.40 -7.98 -4.69
C SER A 150 -3.34 -9.20 -4.68
N LEU A 151 -4.60 -9.00 -5.08
CA LEU A 151 -5.60 -10.07 -5.22
C LEU A 151 -4.98 -11.31 -5.91
N VAL A 152 -4.74 -12.38 -5.14
CA VAL A 152 -4.64 -13.76 -5.65
C VAL A 152 -3.45 -14.08 -6.58
N ARG A 153 -2.45 -13.20 -6.77
CA ARG A 153 -1.42 -13.46 -7.80
C ARG A 153 -0.38 -14.53 -7.50
N ARG A 154 -0.39 -15.12 -6.30
CA ARG A 154 0.31 -16.38 -6.03
C ARG A 154 -0.52 -17.30 -5.14
N LEU A 155 -1.54 -17.93 -5.71
CA LEU A 155 -1.88 -19.35 -5.44
C LEU A 155 -0.67 -20.32 -5.68
N ARG A 156 0.54 -19.77 -5.81
CA ARG A 156 1.75 -20.27 -6.49
C ARG A 156 3.05 -19.72 -5.87
N ILE A 157 3.06 -19.33 -4.58
CA ILE A 157 4.09 -19.86 -3.68
C ILE A 157 3.54 -21.21 -3.23
N ARG A 158 3.19 -22.08 -4.19
CA ARG A 158 3.74 -23.43 -4.29
C ARG A 158 3.78 -24.08 -2.92
N LEU A 159 2.90 -25.06 -2.74
CA LEU A 159 3.03 -26.35 -2.02
C LEU A 159 4.44 -27.01 -1.97
N ARG A 160 5.53 -26.26 -2.12
CA ARG A 160 6.97 -26.58 -2.11
C ARG A 160 7.69 -25.23 -1.84
N ARG A 161 8.31 -24.93 -0.71
CA ARG A 161 9.07 -25.75 0.23
C ARG A 161 8.24 -26.17 1.46
N ALA A 162 7.66 -27.36 1.36
CA ALA A 162 7.56 -28.27 2.50
C ALA A 162 8.98 -28.85 2.73
N GLU A 163 9.32 -29.20 3.97
CA GLU A 163 10.67 -29.56 4.47
C GLU A 163 11.67 -28.40 4.51
N ILE A 164 11.63 -27.64 5.60
CA ILE A 164 12.69 -27.39 6.62
C ILE A 164 12.04 -26.55 7.73
#